data_AF-B8LDI2-F1
#
_entry.id   AF-B8LDI2-F1
#
_cell.length_a   1.000
_cell.length_b   1.000
_cell.length_c   1.000
_cell.angle_alpha   90.00
_cell.angle_beta   90.00
_cell.angle_gamma   90.00
#
_symmetry.space_group_name_H-M   'P 1'
#
loop_
_entity.id
_entity.type
_entity.pdbx_description
1 polymer ?
#
loop_
_entity_poly.entity_id
_entity_poly.type
_entity_poly.pdbx_seq_one_letter_code
_entity_poly.pdbx_strand_id
1 'polypeptide(L)'
;MHEDVKLGYGIPITTDCAAKLSAAKLKHAEIYPVCLQHQTTIDARGASTTKKRVTHDLSNNRTEGKSINQRVIEPLVPKVTFGYTLLRICHAIHHFRYQNPSSRILLNKVDIEKAYRRVHTSATMASKCIAVWFADNDSSVPSPLNTKEIAVIMSRLPFGSLPAPAEFSQLSDVIFDLANDLITCEEWDPYKHPAPLATHIPPTKRIKDSIPFANALDPDVTLPNNMKSTCDGYIDDGIAIVLDNKDTTKMVERTRQAMVMAIQTIFRPNAGDEEPIPSPETASLRKLAAEGGLAEEGTVLGWHINTRSLKISLPDNKAVGWIQQI
;
A
#
# COMPACT_ATOMS: atom_id res chain seq x y z
N MET A 1 -9.59 8.24 14.55
CA MET A 1 -9.40 8.64 15.97
C MET A 1 -9.10 7.48 16.89
N HIS A 2 -10.06 6.64 17.29
CA HIS A 2 -9.81 5.58 18.29
C HIS A 2 -8.63 4.67 17.89
N GLU A 3 -8.58 4.21 16.63
CA GLU A 3 -7.42 3.46 16.13
C GLU A 3 -6.12 4.27 16.14
N ASP A 4 -6.15 5.55 15.77
CA ASP A 4 -4.94 6.39 15.78
C ASP A 4 -4.38 6.54 17.19
N VAL A 5 -5.23 6.63 18.22
CA VAL A 5 -4.80 6.72 19.63
C VAL A 5 -4.35 5.34 20.14
N LYS A 6 -5.18 4.31 19.97
CA LYS A 6 -4.91 2.95 20.47
C LYS A 6 -3.61 2.36 19.91
N LEU A 7 -3.29 2.67 18.65
CA LEU A 7 -2.09 2.17 17.96
C LEU A 7 -0.91 3.14 18.03
N GLY A 8 -1.00 4.23 18.81
CA GLY A 8 0.09 5.18 18.98
C GLY A 8 0.46 5.98 17.71
N TYR A 9 -0.50 6.21 16.83
CA TYR A 9 -0.34 7.08 15.65
C TYR A 9 -0.66 8.55 15.92
N GLY A 10 -1.33 8.83 17.04
CA GLY A 10 -1.64 10.19 17.46
C GLY A 10 -1.76 10.32 18.97
N ILE A 11 -1.52 11.52 19.46
CA ILE A 11 -1.56 11.87 20.88
C ILE A 11 -2.85 12.65 21.13
N PRO A 12 -3.80 12.11 21.93
CA PRO A 12 -5.02 12.83 22.26
C PRO A 12 -4.72 13.97 23.23
N ILE A 13 -5.30 15.13 22.98
CA ILE A 13 -5.22 16.33 23.82
C ILE A 13 -6.61 16.97 23.93
N THR A 14 -6.82 17.79 24.96
CA THR A 14 -8.04 18.61 25.04
C THR A 14 -8.04 19.69 23.97
N THR A 15 -9.22 20.16 23.56
CA THR A 15 -9.33 21.30 22.65
C THR A 15 -8.80 22.59 23.27
N ASP A 16 -8.92 22.77 24.59
CA ASP A 16 -8.24 23.85 25.32
C ASP A 16 -6.72 23.77 25.20
N CYS A 17 -6.14 22.57 25.30
CA CYS A 17 -4.70 22.37 25.05
C CYS A 17 -4.35 22.73 23.60
N ALA A 18 -5.13 22.25 22.61
CA ALA A 18 -4.91 22.59 21.21
C ALA A 18 -5.01 24.11 20.94
N ALA A 19 -5.99 24.77 21.55
CA ALA A 19 -6.18 26.22 21.48
C ALA A 19 -5.01 26.97 22.13
N LYS A 20 -4.55 26.53 23.30
CA LYS A 20 -3.37 27.08 23.98
C LYS A 20 -2.10 26.86 23.18
N LEU A 21 -1.89 25.70 22.56
CA LEU A 21 -0.73 25.44 21.71
C LEU A 21 -0.71 26.40 20.50
N SER A 22 -1.88 26.60 19.89
CA SER A 22 -2.07 27.57 18.80
C SER A 22 -1.85 29.02 19.26
N ALA A 23 -2.44 29.41 20.40
CA ALA A 23 -2.41 30.77 20.94
C ALA A 23 -1.07 31.16 21.60
N ALA A 24 -0.37 30.21 22.23
CA ALA A 24 0.91 30.42 22.91
C ALA A 24 2.07 30.68 21.94
N LYS A 25 1.79 30.81 20.63
CA LYS A 25 2.79 31.02 19.58
C LYS A 25 3.91 29.97 19.60
N LEU A 26 3.61 28.71 19.94
CA LEU A 26 4.40 27.64 19.36
C LEU A 26 4.23 27.82 17.85
N LYS A 27 5.27 28.33 17.18
CA LYS A 27 5.24 28.92 15.81
C LYS A 27 4.63 28.02 14.73
N HIS A 28 4.26 26.78 15.07
CA HIS A 28 3.96 25.69 14.18
C HIS A 28 2.75 24.86 14.64
N ALA A 29 2.00 25.27 15.68
CA ALA A 29 0.81 24.52 16.09
C ALA A 29 -0.38 24.87 15.17
N GLU A 30 -0.95 23.88 14.48
CA GLU A 30 -2.03 24.12 13.52
C GLU A 30 -3.10 23.04 13.54
N ILE A 31 -4.36 23.49 13.43
CA ILE A 31 -5.54 22.64 13.33
C ILE A 31 -6.06 22.66 11.89
N TYR A 32 -6.26 21.49 11.30
CA TYR A 32 -6.88 21.34 9.98
C TYR A 32 -8.20 20.55 10.08
N PRO A 33 -9.13 20.71 9.13
CA PRO A 33 -10.33 19.90 9.11
C PRO A 33 -10.08 18.49 8.62
N VAL A 34 -10.90 17.57 9.12
CA VAL A 34 -11.01 16.21 8.61
C VAL A 34 -12.31 16.07 7.83
N CYS A 35 -12.26 15.33 6.74
CA CYS A 35 -13.39 15.03 5.88
C CYS A 35 -13.64 13.52 5.84
N LEU A 36 -14.76 13.13 5.22
CA LEU A 36 -15.16 11.75 5.06
C LEU A 36 -15.33 11.43 3.58
N GLN A 37 -14.52 10.50 3.07
CA GLN A 37 -14.62 10.02 1.70
C GLN A 37 -15.20 8.60 1.68
N HIS A 38 -16.13 8.36 0.76
CA HIS A 38 -16.61 7.01 0.45
C HIS A 38 -15.69 6.42 -0.61
N GLN A 39 -15.09 5.27 -0.31
CA GLN A 39 -14.22 4.56 -1.22
C GLN A 39 -14.62 3.08 -1.31
N THR A 40 -14.30 2.45 -2.43
CA THR A 40 -14.46 1.01 -2.62
C THR A 40 -13.15 0.30 -2.22
N THR A 41 -13.25 -0.78 -1.46
CA THR A 41 -12.14 -1.68 -1.08
C THR A 41 -12.52 -3.12 -1.37
N ILE A 42 -11.58 -4.06 -1.27
CA ILE A 42 -11.86 -5.50 -1.31
C ILE A 42 -11.93 -6.14 0.08
N ASP A 43 -12.67 -7.24 0.21
CA ASP A 43 -12.67 -8.14 1.36
C ASP A 43 -11.66 -9.30 1.22
N ALA A 44 -11.63 -10.23 2.18
CA ALA A 44 -10.72 -11.38 2.16
C ALA A 44 -10.97 -12.37 1.00
N ARG A 45 -12.14 -12.29 0.36
CA ARG A 45 -12.51 -13.11 -0.81
C ARG A 45 -12.28 -12.36 -2.13
N GLY A 46 -11.76 -11.14 -2.06
CA GLY A 46 -11.57 -10.26 -3.22
C GLY A 46 -12.85 -9.52 -3.67
N ALA A 47 -13.95 -9.60 -2.90
CA ALA A 47 -15.21 -8.95 -3.25
C ALA A 47 -15.20 -7.46 -2.88
N SER A 48 -15.82 -6.64 -3.73
CA SER A 48 -15.93 -5.19 -3.57
C SER A 48 -16.85 -4.81 -2.39
N THR A 49 -16.41 -3.90 -1.53
CA THR A 49 -17.16 -3.39 -0.38
C THR A 49 -16.91 -1.89 -0.15
N THR A 50 -17.91 -1.17 0.35
CA THR A 50 -17.84 0.27 0.63
C THR A 50 -17.15 0.52 1.97
N LYS A 51 -16.15 1.40 1.97
CA LYS A 51 -15.44 1.84 3.16
C LYS A 51 -15.46 3.37 3.25
N LYS A 52 -15.89 3.88 4.39
CA LYS A 52 -15.73 5.28 4.77
C LYS A 52 -14.29 5.50 5.24
N ARG A 53 -13.58 6.44 4.62
CA ARG A 53 -12.22 6.84 4.99
C ARG A 53 -12.23 8.27 5.49
N VAL A 54 -11.60 8.49 6.62
CA VAL A 54 -11.31 9.85 7.09
C VAL A 54 -10.17 10.38 6.24
N THR A 55 -10.33 11.58 5.70
CA THR A 55 -9.30 12.31 4.96
C THR A 55 -8.91 13.57 5.72
N HIS A 56 -7.64 13.95 5.67
CA HIS A 56 -7.17 15.18 6.30
C HIS A 56 -7.05 16.24 5.21
N ASP A 57 -7.79 17.33 5.34
CA ASP A 57 -7.76 18.40 4.34
C ASP A 57 -6.66 19.41 4.70
N LEU A 58 -5.44 19.02 4.33
CA LEU A 58 -4.20 19.80 4.48
C LEU A 58 -4.04 20.88 3.41
N SER A 59 -4.98 20.94 2.47
CA SER A 59 -5.05 21.94 1.42
C SER A 59 -5.99 23.09 1.77
N ASN A 60 -6.80 22.95 2.83
CA ASN A 60 -7.70 24.00 3.27
C ASN A 60 -6.95 25.28 3.64
N ASN A 61 -7.43 26.40 3.12
CA ASN A 61 -6.87 27.72 3.34
C ASN A 61 -7.90 28.60 4.07
N ARG A 62 -8.17 28.27 5.33
CA ARG A 62 -9.41 28.69 5.98
C ARG A 62 -9.47 30.15 6.46
N THR A 63 -8.35 30.86 6.53
CA THR A 63 -8.39 32.25 7.04
C THR A 63 -7.43 33.23 6.38
N GLU A 64 -6.11 33.03 6.23
CA GLU A 64 -5.23 34.17 5.86
C GLU A 64 -3.79 33.80 5.39
N GLY A 65 -3.57 32.71 4.64
CA GLY A 65 -2.20 32.32 4.24
C GLY A 65 -2.05 31.24 3.17
N LYS A 66 -0.93 30.50 3.20
CA LYS A 66 -0.71 29.26 2.42
C LYS A 66 -1.11 28.06 3.29
N SER A 67 -1.86 27.10 2.74
CA SER A 67 -2.19 25.83 3.42
C SER A 67 -0.94 25.03 3.81
N ILE A 68 -1.09 23.94 4.58
CA ILE A 68 0.04 23.05 4.92
C ILE A 68 0.71 22.54 3.64
N ASN A 69 -0.09 22.05 2.68
CA ASN A 69 0.43 21.56 1.40
C ASN A 69 1.08 22.68 0.56
N GLN A 70 0.52 23.89 0.53
CA GLN A 70 1.11 25.02 -0.22
C GLN A 70 2.41 25.56 0.38
N ARG A 71 2.76 25.18 1.61
CA ARG A 71 4.01 25.55 2.27
C ARG A 71 5.12 24.52 2.09
N VAL A 72 4.82 23.40 1.45
CA VAL A 72 5.83 22.41 1.09
C VAL A 72 6.81 23.03 0.10
N ILE A 73 8.10 22.81 0.34
CA ILE A 73 9.15 23.23 -0.58
C ILE A 73 9.28 22.10 -1.60
N GLU A 74 8.48 22.17 -2.67
CA GLU A 74 8.39 21.10 -3.67
C GLU A 74 9.74 20.61 -4.22
N PRO A 75 10.76 21.47 -4.47
CA PRO A 75 12.08 21.00 -4.89
C PRO A 75 12.81 20.08 -3.90
N LEU A 76 12.40 20.04 -2.63
CA LEU A 76 12.95 19.14 -1.60
C LEU A 76 12.15 17.84 -1.47
N VAL A 77 11.00 17.72 -2.13
CA VAL A 77 10.20 16.49 -2.11
C VAL A 77 10.88 15.46 -3.01
N PRO A 78 11.08 14.21 -2.53
CA PRO A 78 11.66 13.16 -3.36
C PRO A 78 10.90 12.98 -4.68
N LYS A 79 11.65 12.74 -5.76
CA LYS A 79 11.04 12.50 -7.07
C LYS A 79 10.28 11.17 -7.04
N VAL A 80 9.05 11.18 -7.50
CA VAL A 80 8.20 9.99 -7.59
C VAL A 80 8.34 9.29 -8.95
N THR A 81 8.59 7.98 -8.94
CA THR A 81 8.71 7.13 -10.15
C THR A 81 7.68 6.01 -10.19
N PHE A 82 6.94 5.80 -9.09
CA PHE A 82 5.89 4.79 -8.96
C PHE A 82 4.73 4.96 -9.96
N GLY A 83 4.54 6.14 -10.56
CA GLY A 83 3.50 6.37 -11.57
C GLY A 83 3.62 5.47 -12.82
N TYR A 84 4.80 4.90 -13.07
CA TYR A 84 5.06 4.02 -14.22
C TYR A 84 5.01 2.52 -13.87
N THR A 85 4.70 2.15 -12.64
CA THR A 85 4.76 0.74 -12.18
C THR A 85 3.91 -0.20 -13.04
N LEU A 86 2.67 0.19 -13.38
CA LEU A 86 1.82 -0.64 -14.25
C LEU A 86 2.50 -0.92 -15.60
N LEU A 87 3.10 0.10 -16.21
CA LEU A 87 3.78 -0.02 -17.50
C LEU A 87 5.02 -0.91 -17.39
N ARG A 88 5.82 -0.78 -16.32
CA ARG A 88 6.99 -1.64 -16.07
C ARG A 88 6.60 -3.10 -15.83
N ILE A 89 5.52 -3.35 -15.09
CA ILE A 89 4.96 -4.70 -14.90
C ILE A 89 4.47 -5.29 -16.24
N CYS A 90 3.71 -4.52 -17.04
CA CYS A 90 3.28 -4.97 -18.36
C CYS A 90 4.46 -5.24 -19.30
N HIS A 91 5.49 -4.40 -19.28
CA HIS A 91 6.70 -4.58 -20.08
C HIS A 91 7.48 -5.84 -19.67
N ALA A 92 7.60 -6.12 -18.38
CA ALA A 92 8.21 -7.35 -17.87
C ALA A 92 7.39 -8.60 -18.25
N ILE A 93 6.06 -8.56 -18.14
CA ILE A 93 5.18 -9.66 -18.61
C ILE A 93 5.38 -9.91 -20.11
N HIS A 94 5.39 -8.84 -20.91
CA HIS A 94 5.62 -8.92 -22.34
C HIS A 94 7.00 -9.54 -22.65
N HIS A 95 8.05 -9.06 -22.00
CA HIS A 95 9.42 -9.59 -22.14
C HIS A 95 9.50 -11.08 -21.81
N PHE A 96 8.91 -11.50 -20.68
CA PHE A 96 8.88 -12.91 -20.29
C PHE A 96 8.15 -13.76 -21.32
N ARG A 97 7.03 -13.27 -21.86
CA ARG A 97 6.29 -13.99 -22.90
C ARG A 97 7.09 -14.09 -24.20
N TYR A 98 7.73 -13.00 -24.61
CA TYR A 98 8.54 -12.96 -25.83
C TYR A 98 9.70 -13.95 -25.78
N GLN A 99 10.45 -13.97 -24.67
CA GLN A 99 11.58 -14.87 -24.47
C GLN A 99 11.15 -16.32 -24.18
N ASN A 100 9.95 -16.52 -23.63
CA ASN A 100 9.45 -17.84 -23.22
C ASN A 100 8.00 -18.06 -23.68
N PRO A 101 7.74 -18.22 -24.99
CA PRO A 101 6.39 -18.22 -25.56
C PRO A 101 5.43 -19.24 -24.93
N SER A 102 5.96 -20.38 -24.48
CA SER A 102 5.18 -21.50 -23.94
C SER A 102 5.24 -21.65 -22.42
N SER A 103 5.80 -20.68 -21.69
CA SER A 103 5.91 -20.74 -20.23
C SER A 103 4.79 -19.97 -19.54
N ARG A 104 4.46 -20.35 -18.30
CA ARG A 104 3.53 -19.57 -17.48
C ARG A 104 4.23 -18.34 -16.91
N ILE A 105 3.48 -17.28 -16.68
CA ILE A 105 3.96 -16.08 -16.00
C ILE A 105 3.02 -15.86 -14.82
N LEU A 106 3.55 -15.98 -13.61
CA LEU A 106 2.77 -15.82 -12.39
C LEU A 106 3.00 -14.43 -11.82
N LEU A 107 1.97 -13.83 -11.26
CA LEU A 107 2.04 -12.57 -10.53
C LEU A 107 1.32 -12.67 -9.19
N ASN A 108 1.75 -11.88 -8.22
CA ASN A 108 1.00 -11.60 -7.01
C ASN A 108 1.10 -10.12 -6.64
N LYS A 109 0.32 -9.73 -5.63
CA LYS A 109 0.40 -8.40 -5.04
C LYS A 109 0.36 -8.50 -3.52
N VAL A 110 1.27 -7.78 -2.87
CA VAL A 110 1.37 -7.68 -1.40
C VAL A 110 1.31 -6.21 -1.01
N ASP A 111 0.39 -5.87 -0.12
CA ASP A 111 0.12 -4.51 0.33
C ASP A 111 0.75 -4.23 1.69
N ILE A 112 1.40 -3.08 1.83
CA ILE A 112 1.90 -2.57 3.12
C ILE A 112 0.76 -1.87 3.87
N GLU A 113 0.25 -2.53 4.91
CA GLU A 113 -0.87 -2.05 5.69
C GLU A 113 -0.54 -0.78 6.49
N LYS A 114 -1.40 0.22 6.32
CA LYS A 114 -1.31 1.53 6.99
C LYS A 114 0.03 2.22 6.70
N ALA A 115 0.52 2.10 5.48
CA ALA A 115 1.74 2.69 4.93
C ALA A 115 2.20 4.00 5.61
N TYR A 116 1.44 5.08 5.46
CA TYR A 116 1.83 6.39 6.03
C TYR A 116 1.89 6.42 7.55
N ARG A 117 1.17 5.53 8.25
CA ARG A 117 1.27 5.38 9.71
C ARG A 117 2.55 4.70 10.17
N ARG A 118 3.32 4.09 9.27
CA ARG A 118 4.63 3.48 9.58
C ARG A 118 5.76 4.51 9.64
N VAL A 119 5.55 5.71 9.12
CA VAL A 119 6.57 6.78 9.10
C VAL A 119 6.27 7.80 10.19
N HIS A 120 7.23 7.99 11.09
CA HIS A 120 7.17 9.05 12.11
C HIS A 120 7.41 10.42 11.48
N THR A 121 6.67 11.42 11.94
CA THR A 121 6.96 12.82 11.63
C THR A 121 7.84 13.42 12.73
N SER A 122 8.61 14.46 12.39
CA SER A 122 9.31 15.25 13.41
C SER A 122 8.31 15.95 14.33
N ALA A 123 8.70 16.26 15.57
CA ALA A 123 7.84 16.97 16.52
C ALA A 123 7.31 18.31 15.95
N THR A 124 8.14 18.99 15.15
CA THR A 124 7.77 20.25 14.47
C THR A 124 6.70 20.04 13.41
N MET A 125 6.71 18.91 12.70
CA MET A 125 5.67 18.59 11.73
C MET A 125 4.41 18.08 12.43
N ALA A 126 4.56 17.23 13.46
CA ALA A 126 3.44 16.73 14.25
C ALA A 126 2.62 17.89 14.87
N SER A 127 3.28 18.95 15.37
CA SER A 127 2.58 20.12 15.90
C SER A 127 1.72 20.84 14.85
N LYS A 128 2.11 20.80 13.58
CA LYS A 128 1.32 21.37 12.46
C LYS A 128 0.15 20.48 12.07
N CYS A 129 0.07 19.28 12.65
CA CYS A 129 -0.88 18.28 12.23
C CYS A 129 -1.84 17.88 13.35
N ILE A 130 -2.69 18.83 13.76
CA ILE A 130 -3.72 18.59 14.78
C ILE A 130 -5.08 18.42 14.09
N ALA A 131 -5.72 17.28 14.33
CA ALA A 131 -7.08 17.00 13.88
C ALA A 131 -8.05 17.10 15.06
N VAL A 132 -9.19 17.78 14.89
CA VAL A 132 -10.27 17.79 15.88
C VAL A 132 -11.35 16.79 15.47
N TRP A 133 -11.80 16.02 16.45
CA TRP A 133 -12.81 14.98 16.31
C TRP A 133 -13.96 15.25 17.25
N PHE A 134 -15.17 14.89 16.82
CA PHE A 134 -16.36 14.88 17.65
C PHE A 134 -16.62 13.45 18.09
N ALA A 135 -16.73 13.22 19.40
CA ALA A 135 -17.02 11.93 19.99
C ALA A 135 -18.30 12.02 20.80
N ASP A 136 -19.18 11.03 20.66
CA ASP A 136 -20.36 10.92 21.52
C ASP A 136 -19.90 10.55 22.93
N ASN A 137 -20.38 11.29 23.91
CA ASN A 137 -19.99 11.17 25.31
C ASN A 137 -20.82 10.09 26.05
N ASP A 138 -21.98 9.72 25.48
CA ASP A 138 -22.86 8.62 25.86
C ASP A 138 -23.61 8.17 24.59
N SER A 139 -23.41 6.91 24.21
CA SER A 139 -23.99 6.27 23.02
C SER A 139 -25.52 6.20 23.03
N SER A 140 -26.15 6.41 24.20
CA SER A 140 -27.61 6.41 24.37
C SER A 140 -28.27 7.76 24.05
N VAL A 141 -27.49 8.83 23.93
CA VAL A 141 -27.98 10.17 23.57
C VAL A 141 -27.62 10.48 22.12
N PRO A 142 -28.59 10.85 21.25
CA PRO A 142 -28.30 11.13 19.84
C PRO A 142 -27.33 12.29 19.65
N SER A 143 -26.33 12.09 18.80
CA SER A 143 -25.52 13.18 18.23
C SER A 143 -26.45 14.20 17.52
N PRO A 144 -26.22 15.52 17.65
CA PRO A 144 -25.05 16.18 18.22
C PRO A 144 -25.20 16.59 19.70
N LEU A 145 -26.32 16.28 20.36
CA LEU A 145 -26.70 16.80 21.70
C LEU A 145 -25.73 16.39 22.83
N ASN A 146 -24.83 15.45 22.56
CA ASN A 146 -23.89 14.90 23.53
C ASN A 146 -22.49 14.67 22.93
N THR A 147 -22.05 15.58 22.07
CA THR A 147 -20.72 15.50 21.44
C THR A 147 -19.68 16.25 22.26
N LYS A 148 -18.53 15.60 22.52
CA LYS A 148 -17.31 16.24 23.01
C LYS A 148 -16.30 16.35 21.90
N GLU A 149 -15.59 17.46 21.89
CA GLU A 149 -14.47 17.68 20.99
C GLU A 149 -13.19 17.13 21.59
N ILE A 150 -12.44 16.38 20.79
CA ILE A 150 -11.13 15.84 21.14
C ILE A 150 -10.16 16.22 20.03
N ALA A 151 -9.04 16.83 20.40
CA ALA A 151 -7.96 17.11 19.46
C ALA A 151 -6.92 15.98 19.50
N VAL A 152 -6.34 15.67 18.35
CA VAL A 152 -5.31 14.63 18.22
C VAL A 152 -4.15 15.20 17.42
N ILE A 153 -2.96 15.22 18.04
CA ILE A 153 -1.71 15.53 17.37
C ILE A 153 -1.27 14.29 16.60
N MET A 154 -1.16 14.38 15.28
CA MET A 154 -0.73 13.26 14.44
C MET A 154 0.80 13.11 14.48
N SER A 155 1.30 12.02 15.05
CA SER A 155 2.75 11.73 15.15
C SER A 155 3.31 10.97 13.94
N ARG A 156 2.42 10.62 13.00
CA ARG A 156 2.72 9.91 11.77
C ARG A 156 2.40 10.76 10.56
N LEU A 157 2.92 10.34 9.41
CA LEU A 157 2.64 10.98 8.15
C LEU A 157 1.11 11.06 7.91
N PRO A 158 0.54 12.27 7.78
CA PRO A 158 -0.90 12.43 7.66
C PRO A 158 -1.37 12.14 6.24
N PHE A 159 -2.54 11.51 6.12
CA PHE A 159 -3.14 11.18 4.83
C PHE A 159 -3.71 12.45 4.19
N GLY A 160 -3.34 12.75 2.94
CA GLY A 160 -3.67 14.02 2.26
C GLY A 160 -2.52 15.03 2.25
N SER A 161 -1.38 14.67 2.82
CA SER A 161 -0.16 15.49 2.77
C SER A 161 0.52 15.33 1.42
N LEU A 162 0.87 16.45 0.80
CA LEU A 162 1.52 16.48 -0.52
C LEU A 162 2.81 15.64 -0.58
N PRO A 163 3.77 15.75 0.37
CA PRO A 163 4.98 14.94 0.33
C PRO A 163 4.76 13.47 0.72
N ALA A 164 3.61 13.11 1.31
CA ALA A 164 3.45 11.79 1.92
C ALA A 164 3.67 10.59 0.98
N PRO A 165 3.15 10.60 -0.26
CA PRO A 165 3.43 9.53 -1.22
C PRO A 165 4.92 9.40 -1.53
N ALA A 166 5.61 10.53 -1.74
CA ALA A 166 7.02 10.55 -2.09
C ALA A 166 7.91 10.06 -0.94
N GLU A 167 7.66 10.57 0.28
CA GLU A 167 8.38 10.19 1.49
C GLU A 167 8.21 8.71 1.81
N PHE A 168 6.99 8.17 1.70
CA PHE A 168 6.78 6.75 1.92
C PHE A 168 7.40 5.89 0.82
N SER A 169 7.41 6.36 -0.42
CA SER A 169 8.00 5.59 -1.53
C SER A 169 9.49 5.35 -1.33
N GLN A 170 10.23 6.27 -0.69
CA GLN A 170 11.63 6.02 -0.35
C GLN A 170 11.81 4.78 0.54
N LEU A 171 10.86 4.52 1.44
CA LEU A 171 10.89 3.32 2.30
C LEU A 171 10.44 2.07 1.53
N SER A 172 9.36 2.17 0.76
CA SER A 172 8.83 1.00 0.07
C SER A 172 9.67 0.57 -1.13
N ASP A 173 10.34 1.48 -1.83
CA ASP A 173 11.28 1.16 -2.90
C ASP A 173 12.41 0.25 -2.38
N VAL A 174 12.95 0.54 -1.18
CA VAL A 174 13.94 -0.32 -0.52
C VAL A 174 13.38 -1.72 -0.21
N ILE A 175 12.09 -1.82 0.14
CA ILE A 175 11.43 -3.11 0.37
C ILE A 175 11.29 -3.88 -0.94
N PHE A 176 10.92 -3.21 -2.04
CA PHE A 176 10.79 -3.85 -3.35
C PHE A 176 12.15 -4.29 -3.90
N ASP A 177 13.19 -3.49 -3.71
CA ASP A 177 14.57 -3.86 -4.05
C ASP A 177 15.05 -5.07 -3.25
N LEU A 178 14.83 -5.08 -1.93
CA LEU A 178 15.15 -6.25 -1.10
C LEU A 178 14.34 -7.49 -1.52
N ALA A 179 13.09 -7.33 -1.95
CA ALA A 179 12.30 -8.42 -2.48
C ALA A 179 12.93 -8.98 -3.79
N ASN A 180 13.45 -8.14 -4.67
CA ASN A 180 14.20 -8.60 -5.85
C ASN A 180 15.45 -9.41 -5.47
N ASP A 181 16.22 -8.92 -4.49
CA ASP A 181 17.40 -9.63 -3.98
C ASP A 181 17.02 -10.99 -3.40
N LEU A 182 15.95 -11.04 -2.59
CA LEU A 182 15.43 -12.28 -2.01
C LEU A 182 14.94 -13.28 -3.08
N ILE A 183 14.29 -12.79 -4.14
CA ILE A 183 13.84 -13.66 -5.24
C ILE A 183 15.02 -14.39 -5.90
N THR A 184 16.13 -13.69 -6.06
CA THR A 184 17.32 -14.20 -6.76
C THR A 184 18.34 -14.86 -5.83
N CYS A 185 18.22 -14.66 -4.51
CA CYS A 185 19.11 -15.22 -3.49
C CYS A 185 19.09 -16.75 -3.47
N GLU A 186 20.14 -17.39 -4.01
CA GLU A 186 20.24 -18.85 -4.08
C GLU A 186 20.38 -19.53 -2.71
N GLU A 187 20.90 -18.81 -1.73
CA GLU A 187 21.11 -19.29 -0.36
C GLU A 187 19.81 -19.35 0.45
N TRP A 188 18.81 -18.54 0.10
CA TRP A 188 17.51 -18.58 0.75
C TRP A 188 16.66 -19.73 0.19
N ASP A 189 16.32 -20.67 1.06
CA ASP A 189 15.38 -21.75 0.81
C ASP A 189 14.09 -21.48 1.60
N PRO A 190 13.00 -21.00 0.96
CA PRO A 190 11.76 -20.67 1.66
C PRO A 190 11.03 -21.90 2.24
N TYR A 191 11.45 -23.13 1.91
CA TYR A 191 10.91 -24.34 2.54
C TYR A 191 11.60 -24.63 3.89
N LYS A 192 12.87 -24.26 4.03
CA LYS A 192 13.63 -24.42 5.29
C LYS A 192 13.46 -23.20 6.20
N HIS A 193 13.43 -22.02 5.60
CA HIS A 193 13.34 -20.73 6.29
C HIS A 193 12.18 -19.92 5.70
N PRO A 194 10.92 -20.34 5.96
CA PRO A 194 9.76 -19.64 5.45
C PRO A 194 9.66 -18.23 6.03
N ALA A 195 9.06 -17.32 5.26
CA ALA A 195 8.71 -16.00 5.76
C ALA A 195 7.69 -16.13 6.92
N PRO A 196 7.70 -15.22 7.91
CA PRO A 196 6.80 -15.30 9.07
C PRO A 196 5.31 -15.45 8.73
N LEU A 197 4.84 -14.86 7.62
CA LEU A 197 3.44 -14.97 7.17
C LEU A 197 3.23 -15.96 6.02
N ALA A 198 4.17 -16.87 5.75
CA ALA A 198 4.10 -17.80 4.61
C ALA A 198 2.82 -18.65 4.59
N THR A 199 2.28 -18.98 5.76
CA THR A 199 1.03 -19.76 5.95
C THR A 199 -0.23 -18.98 5.58
N HIS A 200 -0.16 -17.64 5.55
CA HIS A 200 -1.27 -16.76 5.17
C HIS A 200 -1.31 -16.50 3.66
N ILE A 201 -0.27 -16.91 2.93
CA ILE A 201 -0.18 -16.71 1.49
C ILE A 201 -0.90 -17.87 0.79
N PRO A 202 -1.93 -17.59 -0.04
CA PRO A 202 -2.65 -18.61 -0.78
C PRO A 202 -1.73 -19.46 -1.68
N PRO A 203 -2.13 -20.70 -1.99
CA PRO A 203 -1.38 -21.54 -2.93
C PRO A 203 -1.40 -20.93 -4.34
N THR A 204 -0.34 -21.21 -5.11
CA THR A 204 -0.21 -20.77 -6.48
C THR A 204 -1.35 -21.32 -7.36
N LYS A 205 -2.01 -20.44 -8.11
CA LYS A 205 -3.08 -20.79 -9.04
C LYS A 205 -2.58 -20.77 -10.48
N ARG A 206 -2.79 -21.86 -11.21
CA ARG A 206 -2.41 -22.00 -12.61
C ARG A 206 -3.65 -22.22 -13.45
N ILE A 207 -3.74 -21.53 -14.57
CA ILE A 207 -4.72 -21.81 -15.60
C ILE A 207 -4.36 -23.17 -16.25
N LYS A 208 -5.39 -23.91 -16.68
CA LYS A 208 -5.26 -25.24 -17.30
C LYS A 208 -4.37 -25.20 -18.53
N ASP A 209 -3.52 -26.22 -18.71
CA ASP A 209 -2.62 -26.35 -19.87
C ASP A 209 -3.36 -26.39 -21.22
N SER A 210 -4.64 -26.79 -21.22
CA SER A 210 -5.48 -26.78 -22.41
C SER A 210 -5.74 -25.38 -22.99
N ILE A 211 -5.52 -24.32 -22.21
CA ILE A 211 -5.69 -22.93 -22.67
C ILE A 211 -4.36 -22.45 -23.25
N PRO A 212 -4.31 -22.07 -24.55
CA PRO A 212 -3.09 -21.65 -25.20
C PRO A 212 -2.54 -20.35 -24.64
N PHE A 213 -1.24 -20.14 -24.82
CA PHE A 213 -0.59 -18.87 -24.54
C PHE A 213 -0.75 -17.91 -25.73
N ALA A 214 -0.99 -16.64 -25.46
CA ALA A 214 -0.90 -15.59 -26.46
C ALA A 214 0.57 -15.32 -26.82
N ASN A 215 0.81 -14.93 -28.07
CA ASN A 215 2.15 -14.56 -28.53
C ASN A 215 2.42 -13.08 -28.23
N ALA A 216 3.63 -12.78 -27.76
CA ALA A 216 4.15 -11.42 -27.71
C ALA A 216 4.61 -10.98 -29.10
N LEU A 217 4.51 -9.69 -29.39
CA LEU A 217 5.07 -9.09 -30.61
C LEU A 217 6.54 -8.72 -30.37
N ASP A 218 7.26 -8.36 -31.43
CA ASP A 218 8.62 -7.85 -31.29
C ASP A 218 8.62 -6.55 -30.47
N PRO A 219 9.41 -6.46 -29.38
CA PRO A 219 9.46 -5.25 -28.56
C PRO A 219 10.40 -4.20 -29.17
N ASP A 220 9.99 -2.93 -29.09
CA ASP A 220 10.88 -1.80 -29.42
C ASP A 220 12.02 -1.63 -28.41
N VAL A 221 11.77 -2.05 -27.15
CA VAL A 221 12.73 -1.97 -26.04
C VAL A 221 12.81 -3.32 -25.35
N THR A 222 14.00 -3.90 -25.30
CA THR A 222 14.27 -5.19 -24.66
C THR A 222 14.75 -5.01 -23.22
N LEU A 223 14.40 -5.98 -22.37
CA LEU A 223 14.98 -6.13 -21.04
C LEU A 223 16.10 -7.19 -21.08
N PRO A 224 16.92 -7.35 -20.03
CA PRO A 224 17.94 -8.39 -20.00
C PRO A 224 17.34 -9.79 -20.21
N ASN A 225 17.94 -10.57 -21.12
CA ASN A 225 17.42 -11.90 -21.49
C ASN A 225 17.43 -12.91 -20.32
N ASN A 226 18.29 -12.69 -19.33
CA ASN A 226 18.38 -13.53 -18.13
C ASN A 226 17.34 -13.16 -17.04
N MET A 227 16.56 -12.11 -17.23
CA MET A 227 15.51 -11.70 -16.29
C MET A 227 14.37 -12.73 -16.30
N LYS A 228 14.14 -13.39 -15.16
CA LYS A 228 13.12 -14.44 -14.99
C LYS A 228 12.05 -14.06 -13.94
N SER A 229 12.28 -12.97 -13.24
CA SER A 229 11.38 -12.43 -12.22
C SER A 229 11.67 -10.94 -12.03
N THR A 230 10.74 -10.25 -11.39
CA THR A 230 10.94 -8.90 -10.85
C THR A 230 9.90 -8.61 -9.80
N CYS A 231 10.25 -7.74 -8.86
CA CYS A 231 9.33 -7.05 -7.99
C CYS A 231 9.41 -5.56 -8.27
N ASP A 232 8.26 -4.91 -8.36
CA ASP A 232 8.13 -3.47 -8.55
C ASP A 232 6.92 -3.00 -7.74
N GLY A 233 6.79 -1.71 -7.45
CA GLY A 233 5.71 -1.27 -6.58
C GLY A 233 5.17 0.13 -6.83
N TYR A 234 3.95 0.33 -6.35
CA TYR A 234 3.24 1.59 -6.37
C TYR A 234 2.97 2.01 -4.94
N ILE A 235 3.81 2.89 -4.39
CA ILE A 235 3.71 3.34 -3.00
C ILE A 235 3.72 2.12 -2.06
N ASP A 236 2.56 1.66 -1.60
CA ASP A 236 2.38 0.53 -0.68
C ASP A 236 2.03 -0.81 -1.35
N ASP A 237 1.71 -0.81 -2.65
CA ASP A 237 1.41 -2.01 -3.42
C ASP A 237 2.69 -2.59 -4.05
N GLY A 238 3.21 -3.69 -3.53
CA GLY A 238 4.30 -4.45 -4.15
C GLY A 238 3.76 -5.54 -5.08
N ILE A 239 4.24 -5.58 -6.31
CA ILE A 239 3.84 -6.54 -7.35
C ILE A 239 5.07 -7.36 -7.72
N ALA A 240 4.98 -8.69 -7.55
CA ALA A 240 6.03 -9.58 -8.02
C ALA A 240 5.53 -10.43 -9.18
N ILE A 241 6.40 -10.65 -10.16
CA ILE A 241 6.16 -11.45 -11.35
C ILE A 241 7.32 -12.44 -11.52
N VAL A 242 7.01 -13.66 -11.93
CA VAL A 242 8.00 -14.73 -12.11
C VAL A 242 7.58 -15.67 -13.23
N LEU A 243 8.55 -16.10 -14.01
CA LEU A 243 8.41 -17.16 -14.99
C LEU A 243 8.23 -18.50 -14.27
N ASP A 244 7.26 -19.31 -14.69
CA ASP A 244 6.96 -20.62 -14.09
C ASP A 244 7.24 -21.73 -15.11
N ASN A 245 8.44 -22.29 -15.01
CA ASN A 245 8.94 -23.42 -15.79
C ASN A 245 9.84 -24.32 -14.91
N LYS A 246 10.39 -25.38 -15.51
CA LYS A 246 11.20 -26.37 -14.78
C LYS A 246 12.41 -25.74 -14.07
N ASP A 247 13.05 -24.76 -14.70
CA ASP A 247 14.29 -24.14 -14.21
C ASP A 247 14.04 -23.09 -13.11
N THR A 248 12.82 -22.58 -13.00
CA THR A 248 12.46 -21.51 -12.06
C THR A 248 11.69 -21.98 -10.84
N THR A 249 11.50 -23.29 -10.65
CA THR A 249 10.68 -23.85 -9.55
C THR A 249 11.03 -23.27 -8.16
N LYS A 250 12.33 -23.16 -7.82
CA LYS A 250 12.77 -22.55 -6.55
C LYS A 250 12.53 -21.03 -6.51
N MET A 251 12.74 -20.35 -7.63
CA MET A 251 12.51 -18.91 -7.77
C MET A 251 11.03 -18.56 -7.63
N VAL A 252 10.13 -19.42 -8.13
CA VAL A 252 8.67 -19.28 -7.94
C VAL A 252 8.34 -19.29 -6.46
N GLU A 253 8.91 -20.21 -5.68
CA GLU A 253 8.68 -20.25 -4.24
C GLU A 253 9.26 -19.02 -3.52
N ARG A 254 10.47 -18.56 -3.89
CA ARG A 254 11.03 -17.32 -3.35
C ARG A 254 10.13 -16.13 -3.66
N THR A 255 9.68 -15.99 -4.90
CA THR A 255 8.77 -14.93 -5.35
C THR A 255 7.47 -14.93 -4.56
N ARG A 256 6.92 -16.11 -4.27
CA ARG A 256 5.71 -16.24 -3.46
C ARG A 256 5.85 -15.59 -2.08
N GLN A 257 7.04 -15.62 -1.48
CA GLN A 257 7.28 -15.20 -0.09
C GLN A 257 8.12 -13.91 0.03
N ALA A 258 8.82 -13.49 -1.01
CA ALA A 258 9.88 -12.47 -0.96
C ALA A 258 9.38 -11.12 -0.42
N MET A 259 8.24 -10.63 -0.90
CA MET A 259 7.67 -9.37 -0.42
C MET A 259 7.35 -9.39 1.07
N VAL A 260 6.76 -10.49 1.56
CA VAL A 260 6.44 -10.64 2.98
C VAL A 260 7.73 -10.71 3.82
N MET A 261 8.74 -11.43 3.33
CA MET A 261 10.05 -11.51 3.99
C MET A 261 10.75 -10.15 4.03
N ALA A 262 10.74 -9.40 2.94
CA ALA A 262 11.32 -8.07 2.85
C ALA A 262 10.65 -7.10 3.84
N ILE A 263 9.32 -7.10 3.90
CA ILE A 263 8.55 -6.30 4.88
C ILE A 263 8.99 -6.64 6.31
N GLN A 264 9.05 -7.93 6.66
CA GLN A 264 9.44 -8.38 8.01
C GLN A 264 10.91 -8.10 8.36
N THR A 265 11.77 -7.98 7.34
CA THR A 265 13.20 -7.68 7.52
C THR A 265 13.44 -6.19 7.77
N ILE A 266 12.69 -5.32 7.06
CA ILE A 266 12.85 -3.86 7.15
C ILE A 266 12.12 -3.28 8.37
N PHE A 267 10.92 -3.76 8.68
CA PHE A 267 10.16 -3.26 9.82
C PHE A 267 10.58 -3.95 11.12
N ARG A 268 10.45 -3.22 12.24
CA ARG A 268 10.71 -3.78 13.57
C ARG A 268 9.83 -5.03 13.79
N PRO A 269 10.39 -6.14 14.29
CA PRO A 269 9.61 -7.31 14.69
C PRO A 269 8.49 -6.95 15.65
N ASN A 270 7.34 -7.59 15.45
CA ASN A 270 6.15 -7.42 16.29
C ASN A 270 6.21 -8.40 17.47
N ALA A 271 6.21 -7.88 18.70
CA ALA A 271 6.20 -8.68 19.92
C ALA A 271 4.79 -9.20 20.30
N GLY A 272 3.77 -8.96 19.45
CA GLY A 272 2.41 -9.43 19.68
C GLY A 272 1.80 -8.77 20.92
N ASP A 273 1.29 -9.60 21.83
CA ASP A 273 0.65 -9.12 23.07
C ASP A 273 1.63 -8.48 24.07
N GLU A 274 2.94 -8.67 23.86
CA GLU A 274 3.99 -8.04 24.68
C GLU A 274 4.33 -6.61 24.22
N GLU A 275 3.73 -6.14 23.12
CA GLU A 275 3.92 -4.76 22.66
C GLU A 275 3.36 -3.76 23.69
N PRO A 276 4.14 -2.76 24.14
CA PRO A 276 3.64 -1.74 25.06
C PRO A 276 2.53 -0.89 24.44
N ILE A 277 2.53 -0.77 23.11
CA ILE A 277 1.47 -0.17 22.30
C ILE A 277 1.14 -1.18 21.19
N PRO A 278 -0.13 -1.63 21.06
CA PRO A 278 -0.49 -2.62 20.05
C PRO A 278 -0.03 -2.18 18.65
N SER A 279 0.77 -3.02 18.02
CA SER A 279 1.28 -2.81 16.66
C SER A 279 0.60 -3.79 15.71
N PRO A 280 -0.10 -3.33 14.66
CA PRO A 280 -0.68 -4.24 13.69
C PRO A 280 0.40 -4.77 12.73
N GLU A 281 0.14 -5.96 12.18
CA GLU A 281 0.93 -6.55 11.10
C GLU A 281 1.15 -5.55 9.96
N THR A 282 2.36 -5.56 9.39
CA THR A 282 2.75 -4.59 8.37
C THR A 282 2.34 -5.03 6.98
N ALA A 283 2.26 -6.34 6.70
CA ALA A 283 1.57 -6.81 5.50
C ALA A 283 0.05 -6.85 5.74
N SER A 284 -0.77 -6.43 4.78
CA SER A 284 -2.22 -6.52 4.95
C SER A 284 -2.70 -7.96 4.82
N LEU A 285 -2.94 -8.65 5.94
CA LEU A 285 -3.36 -10.06 5.95
C LEU A 285 -4.61 -10.34 5.11
N ARG A 286 -5.58 -9.42 5.14
CA ARG A 286 -6.81 -9.53 4.35
C ARG A 286 -6.54 -9.49 2.85
N LYS A 287 -5.69 -8.56 2.40
CA LYS A 287 -5.31 -8.45 0.98
C LYS A 287 -4.36 -9.57 0.58
N LEU A 288 -3.46 -9.99 1.48
CA LEU A 288 -2.56 -11.11 1.28
C LEU A 288 -3.33 -12.41 0.98
N ALA A 289 -4.41 -12.68 1.73
CA ALA A 289 -5.28 -13.82 1.49
C ALA A 289 -6.03 -13.74 0.13
N ALA A 290 -6.29 -12.55 -0.38
CA ALA A 290 -7.01 -12.35 -1.64
C ALA A 290 -6.07 -12.32 -2.87
N GLU A 291 -4.91 -11.70 -2.75
CA GLU A 291 -4.05 -11.27 -3.88
C GLU A 291 -2.59 -11.71 -3.74
N GLY A 292 -2.18 -12.25 -2.58
CA GLY A 292 -0.78 -12.62 -2.29
C GLY A 292 -0.33 -13.94 -2.91
N GLY A 293 -1.27 -14.81 -3.27
CA GLY A 293 -0.97 -16.07 -3.96
C GLY A 293 -0.61 -15.81 -5.41
N LEU A 294 0.47 -16.44 -5.88
CA LEU A 294 0.90 -16.34 -7.27
C LEU A 294 -0.18 -16.89 -8.21
N ALA A 295 -0.51 -16.16 -9.28
CA ALA A 295 -1.50 -16.57 -10.26
C ALA A 295 -1.19 -16.01 -11.66
N GLU A 296 -1.75 -16.64 -12.70
CA GLU A 296 -1.69 -16.10 -14.08
C GLU A 296 -2.71 -14.96 -14.32
N GLU A 297 -3.59 -14.73 -13.34
CA GLU A 297 -4.60 -13.68 -13.35
C GLU A 297 -4.62 -12.95 -12.01
N GLY A 298 -4.73 -11.62 -12.04
CA GLY A 298 -4.83 -10.82 -10.83
C GLY A 298 -5.18 -9.37 -11.07
N THR A 299 -5.56 -8.66 -10.00
CA THR A 299 -5.84 -7.22 -10.07
C THR A 299 -4.63 -6.41 -9.61
N VAL A 300 -4.00 -5.72 -10.54
CA VAL A 300 -2.82 -4.87 -10.33
C VAL A 300 -3.21 -3.42 -10.57
N LEU A 301 -3.03 -2.56 -9.54
CA LEU A 301 -3.31 -1.12 -9.60
C LEU A 301 -4.69 -0.78 -10.18
N GLY A 302 -5.68 -1.63 -9.87
CA GLY A 302 -7.07 -1.46 -10.29
C GLY A 302 -7.41 -1.96 -11.70
N TRP A 303 -6.48 -2.63 -12.38
CA TRP A 303 -6.66 -3.32 -13.66
C TRP A 303 -6.61 -4.84 -13.48
N HIS A 304 -7.46 -5.56 -14.19
CA HIS A 304 -7.36 -7.01 -14.29
C HIS A 304 -6.30 -7.35 -15.34
N ILE A 305 -5.31 -8.16 -14.97
CA ILE A 305 -4.26 -8.65 -15.88
C ILE A 305 -4.38 -10.16 -16.00
N ASN A 306 -4.40 -10.67 -17.23
CA ASN A 306 -4.26 -12.09 -17.55
C ASN A 306 -2.98 -12.28 -18.37
N THR A 307 -1.96 -12.88 -17.75
CA THR A 307 -0.61 -13.04 -18.33
C THR A 307 -0.54 -14.16 -19.38
N ARG A 308 -1.50 -15.09 -19.36
CA ARG A 308 -1.60 -16.19 -20.31
C ARG A 308 -2.09 -15.70 -21.68
N SER A 309 -3.11 -14.85 -21.68
CA SER A 309 -3.70 -14.27 -22.88
C SER A 309 -3.14 -12.89 -23.25
N LEU A 310 -2.21 -12.35 -22.45
CA LEU A 310 -1.65 -11.00 -22.59
C LEU A 310 -2.73 -9.91 -22.65
N LYS A 311 -3.72 -9.98 -21.75
CA LYS A 311 -4.82 -9.02 -21.69
C LYS A 311 -4.76 -8.17 -20.43
N ILE A 312 -5.09 -6.89 -20.60
CA ILE A 312 -5.40 -5.96 -19.52
C ILE A 312 -6.81 -5.42 -19.73
N SER A 313 -7.63 -5.40 -18.68
CA SER A 313 -9.02 -4.94 -18.76
C SER A 313 -9.46 -4.26 -17.47
N LEU A 314 -10.53 -3.48 -17.55
CA LEU A 314 -11.22 -3.02 -16.36
C LEU A 314 -11.85 -4.24 -15.64
N PRO A 315 -11.74 -4.32 -14.31
CA PRO A 315 -12.53 -5.27 -13.54
C PRO A 315 -14.03 -5.05 -13.76
N ASP A 316 -14.82 -6.14 -13.78
CA ASP A 316 -16.25 -6.10 -14.14
C ASP A 316 -17.05 -5.06 -13.36
N ASN A 317 -16.82 -4.94 -12.05
CA ASN A 317 -17.50 -3.95 -11.20
C ASN A 317 -17.19 -2.51 -11.61
N LYS A 318 -15.96 -2.23 -12.04
CA LYS A 318 -15.57 -0.91 -12.56
C LYS A 318 -16.12 -0.68 -13.96
N ALA A 319 -16.16 -1.72 -14.79
CA ALA A 319 -16.73 -1.64 -16.13
C ALA A 319 -18.23 -1.29 -16.07
N VAL A 320 -19.00 -1.94 -15.18
CA VAL A 320 -20.41 -1.60 -14.96
C VAL A 320 -20.57 -0.14 -14.53
N GLY A 321 -19.77 0.32 -13.55
CA GLY A 321 -19.82 1.70 -13.09
C GLY A 321 -19.45 2.72 -14.19
N TRP A 322 -18.49 2.39 -15.05
CA TRP A 322 -18.09 3.22 -16.19
C TRP A 322 -19.19 3.28 -17.26
N ILE A 323 -19.78 2.13 -17.61
CA ILE A 323 -20.86 2.07 -18.61
C ILE A 323 -22.08 2.87 -18.15
N GLN A 324 -22.39 2.89 -16.85
CA GLN A 324 -23.47 3.70 -16.29
C GLN A 324 -23.20 5.22 -16.32
N GLN A 325 -21.96 5.64 -16.57
CA GLN A 325 -21.56 7.05 -16.67
C GLN A 325 -21.46 7.56 -18.11
N ILE A 326 -21.60 6.68 -19.11
CA ILE A 326 -21.70 7.01 -20.54
C ILE A 326 -23.17 7.03 -20.95
#